data_AF-A0A8S4QEB9-F1
#
_entry.id   AF-A0A8S4QEB9-F1
#
_cell.length_a   1.000
_cell.length_b   1.000
_cell.length_c   1.000
_cell.angle_alpha   90.00
_cell.angle_beta   90.00
_cell.angle_gamma   90.00
#
_symmetry.space_group_name_H-M   'P 1'
#
loop_
_entity.id
_entity.type
_entity.pdbx_description
1 polymer ?
#
loop_
_entity_poly.entity_id
_entity_poly.type
_entity_poly.pdbx_seq_one_letter_code
_entity_poly.pdbx_strand_id
1 'polypeptide(L)'
;VQEFSDLLDDLIKKVTSLLSTLVTSTFVIEKQPPQVMKTNTRFTATVRLLVGGQLNVHMTPPRVTVVIISEQQAQLLLKSDTQSGRGKQPVECGDILNNSGCMEYQPTNRQLSVSF
;
A
#
# COMPACT_ATOMS: atom_id res chain seq x y z
N VAL A 1 -21.88 14.12 31.47
CA VAL A 1 -22.35 13.42 30.24
C VAL A 1 -21.57 13.88 29.02
N GLN A 2 -21.42 15.19 28.79
CA GLN A 2 -20.64 15.74 27.68
C GLN A 2 -19.14 15.32 27.71
N GLU A 3 -18.45 15.46 28.85
CA GLU A 3 -17.03 15.09 28.96
C GLU A 3 -16.73 13.61 28.65
N PHE A 4 -17.69 12.71 28.90
CA PHE A 4 -17.55 11.29 28.58
C PHE A 4 -17.66 11.03 27.07
N SER A 5 -18.50 11.82 26.37
CA SER A 5 -18.61 11.78 24.90
C SER A 5 -17.31 12.23 24.24
N ASP A 6 -16.72 13.32 24.74
CA ASP A 6 -15.48 13.88 24.17
C ASP A 6 -14.28 12.93 24.37
N LEU A 7 -14.21 12.23 25.51
CA LEU A 7 -13.24 11.16 25.77
C LEU A 7 -13.41 9.98 24.82
N LEU A 8 -14.66 9.57 24.56
CA LEU A 8 -14.95 8.47 23.64
C LEU A 8 -14.54 8.83 22.20
N ASP A 9 -14.82 10.06 21.76
CA ASP A 9 -14.44 10.55 20.44
C ASP A 9 -12.91 10.64 20.26
N ASP A 10 -12.19 11.08 21.29
CA ASP A 10 -10.72 11.10 21.27
C ASP A 10 -10.14 9.68 21.18
N LEU A 11 -10.72 8.72 21.91
CA LEU A 11 -10.30 7.32 21.85
C LEU A 11 -10.55 6.72 20.46
N ILE A 12 -11.71 6.97 19.86
CA ILE A 12 -12.04 6.51 18.50
C ILE A 12 -11.07 7.09 17.47
N LYS A 13 -10.72 8.37 17.59
CA LYS A 13 -9.72 9.01 16.71
C LYS A 13 -8.35 8.36 16.86
N LYS A 14 -7.90 8.10 18.08
CA LYS A 14 -6.64 7.40 18.36
C LYS A 14 -6.63 5.99 17.77
N VAL A 15 -7.68 5.21 17.99
CA VAL A 15 -7.81 3.85 17.43
C VAL A 15 -7.81 3.89 15.90
N THR A 16 -8.55 4.81 15.29
CA THR A 16 -8.61 4.96 13.82
C THR A 16 -7.25 5.35 13.23
N SER A 17 -6.52 6.25 13.90
CA SER A 17 -5.17 6.62 13.51
C SER A 17 -4.21 5.43 13.60
N LEU A 18 -4.25 4.67 14.71
CA LEU A 18 -3.43 3.47 14.89
C LEU A 18 -3.74 2.40 13.84
N LEU A 19 -5.02 2.17 13.52
CA LEU A 19 -5.42 1.25 12.46
C LEU A 19 -4.93 1.71 11.09
N SER A 20 -5.03 3.01 10.79
CA SER A 20 -4.53 3.57 9.54
C SER A 20 -3.03 3.37 9.40
N THR A 21 -2.25 3.69 10.44
CA THR A 21 -0.81 3.46 10.49
C THR A 21 -0.45 1.98 10.38
N LEU A 22 -1.23 1.10 11.00
CA LEU A 22 -1.00 -0.34 10.93
C LEU A 22 -1.22 -0.85 9.49
N VAL A 23 -2.30 -0.46 8.85
CA VAL A 23 -2.60 -0.86 7.46
C VAL A 23 -1.54 -0.34 6.49
N THR A 24 -1.12 0.92 6.61
CA THR A 24 -0.08 1.49 5.73
C THR A 24 1.29 0.85 5.96
N SER A 25 1.68 0.59 7.21
CA SER A 25 2.99 0.02 7.54
C SER A 25 3.11 -1.47 7.21
N THR A 26 1.97 -2.16 7.12
CA THR A 26 1.92 -3.60 6.82
C THR A 26 1.69 -3.90 5.33
N PHE A 27 1.66 -2.87 4.49
CA PHE A 27 1.75 -3.03 3.05
C PHE A 27 3.21 -3.14 2.65
N VAL A 28 3.67 -4.36 2.34
CA VAL A 28 5.09 -4.67 2.17
C VAL A 28 5.37 -5.38 0.86
N ILE A 29 6.60 -5.25 0.38
CA ILE A 29 7.09 -6.03 -0.76
C ILE A 29 7.61 -7.37 -0.24
N GLU A 30 6.99 -8.46 -0.66
CA GLU A 30 7.40 -9.82 -0.30
C GLU A 30 8.52 -10.33 -1.21
N LYS A 31 8.36 -10.14 -2.52
CA LYS A 31 9.39 -10.44 -3.52
C LYS A 31 9.76 -9.15 -4.23
N GLN A 32 10.98 -8.67 -3.98
CA GLN A 32 11.48 -7.46 -4.61
C GLN A 32 11.79 -7.70 -6.10
N PRO A 33 11.54 -6.71 -6.97
CA PRO A 33 12.00 -6.77 -8.35
C PRO A 33 13.55 -6.82 -8.39
N PRO A 34 14.15 -7.36 -9.47
CA PRO A 34 15.60 -7.36 -9.63
C PRO A 34 16.17 -5.93 -9.60
N GLN A 35 17.26 -5.71 -8.87
CA GLN A 35 17.86 -4.38 -8.71
C GLN A 35 18.47 -3.84 -10.02
N VAL A 36 18.92 -4.74 -10.89
CA VAL A 36 19.43 -4.40 -12.22
C VAL A 36 18.53 -5.07 -13.24
N MET A 37 17.89 -4.27 -14.08
CA MET A 37 16.96 -4.73 -15.09
C MET A 37 17.33 -4.16 -16.45
N LYS A 38 17.05 -4.94 -17.50
CA LYS A 38 17.12 -4.47 -18.88
C LYS A 38 15.73 -4.06 -19.35
N THR A 39 15.66 -3.04 -20.20
CA THR A 39 14.41 -2.65 -20.85
C THR A 39 13.84 -3.82 -21.65
N ASN A 40 12.50 -3.89 -21.77
CA ASN A 40 11.78 -4.95 -22.50
C ASN A 40 12.05 -6.37 -21.98
N THR A 41 12.35 -6.52 -20.67
CA THR A 41 12.44 -7.82 -20.03
C THR A 41 11.32 -8.02 -19.03
N ARG A 42 10.86 -9.26 -18.89
CA ARG A 42 9.89 -9.64 -17.85
C ARG A 42 10.58 -9.57 -16.49
N PHE A 43 9.92 -8.97 -15.51
CA PHE A 43 10.30 -9.08 -14.11
C PHE A 43 9.17 -9.75 -13.33
N THR A 44 9.45 -10.05 -12.06
CA THR A 44 8.43 -10.48 -11.12
C THR A 44 8.58 -9.71 -9.82
N ALA A 45 7.48 -9.19 -9.29
CA ALA A 45 7.45 -8.59 -7.95
C ALA A 45 6.16 -8.97 -7.25
N THR A 46 6.23 -9.26 -5.95
CA THR A 46 5.07 -9.62 -5.14
C THR A 46 4.94 -8.66 -3.99
N VAL A 47 3.75 -8.10 -3.80
CA VAL A 47 3.40 -7.28 -2.65
C VAL A 47 2.33 -7.97 -1.81
N ARG A 48 2.37 -7.75 -0.50
CA ARG A 48 1.51 -8.41 0.47
C ARG A 48 1.02 -7.42 1.52
N LEU A 49 -0.24 -7.54 1.90
CA LEU A 49 -0.84 -6.82 3.02
C LEU A 49 -0.96 -7.75 4.22
N LEU A 50 -0.13 -7.57 5.25
CA LEU A 50 -0.05 -8.51 6.37
C LEU A 50 -1.36 -8.59 7.18
N VAL A 51 -2.12 -7.50 7.22
CA VAL A 51 -3.38 -7.40 7.97
C VAL A 51 -4.63 -7.72 7.13
N GLY A 52 -4.46 -7.99 5.84
CA GLY A 52 -5.59 -8.16 4.91
C GLY A 52 -6.52 -9.33 5.25
N GLY A 53 -5.95 -10.42 5.78
CA GLY A 53 -6.71 -11.59 6.23
C GLY A 53 -7.51 -11.36 7.51
N GLN A 54 -6.98 -10.56 8.45
CA GLN A 54 -7.62 -10.32 9.76
C GLN A 54 -8.66 -9.21 9.71
N LEU A 55 -8.48 -8.22 8.82
CA LEU A 55 -9.41 -7.10 8.63
C LEU A 55 -10.47 -7.39 7.56
N ASN A 56 -10.63 -8.64 7.11
CA ASN A 56 -11.55 -9.05 6.04
C ASN A 56 -11.46 -8.21 4.76
N VAL A 57 -10.28 -7.65 4.46
CA VAL A 57 -10.04 -6.79 3.29
C VAL A 57 -10.21 -7.56 1.97
N HIS A 58 -10.20 -8.90 2.02
CA HIS A 58 -10.52 -9.77 0.88
C HIS A 58 -11.95 -9.62 0.34
N MET A 59 -12.89 -9.03 1.10
CA MET A 59 -14.27 -8.81 0.66
C MET A 59 -14.39 -7.69 -0.38
N THR A 60 -13.45 -6.74 -0.39
CA THR A 60 -13.32 -5.71 -1.42
C THR A 60 -11.84 -5.57 -1.78
N PRO A 61 -11.29 -6.50 -2.60
CA PRO A 61 -9.86 -6.55 -2.86
C PRO A 61 -9.40 -5.24 -3.51
N PRO A 62 -8.41 -4.54 -2.93
CA PRO A 62 -7.91 -3.30 -3.51
C PRO A 62 -7.12 -3.59 -4.79
N ARG A 63 -7.17 -2.63 -5.72
CA ARG A 63 -6.34 -2.62 -6.92
C ARG A 63 -5.02 -1.96 -6.60
N VAL A 64 -3.92 -2.62 -6.93
CA VAL A 64 -2.55 -2.11 -6.75
C VAL A 64 -1.97 -1.81 -8.12
N THR A 65 -1.27 -0.68 -8.22
CA THR A 65 -0.57 -0.26 -9.44
C THR A 65 0.91 -0.04 -9.13
N VAL A 66 1.77 -0.54 -10.01
CA VAL A 66 3.23 -0.41 -9.95
C VAL A 66 3.66 0.69 -10.91
N VAL A 67 4.52 1.59 -10.46
CA VAL A 67 5.04 2.69 -11.27
C VAL A 67 6.55 2.81 -11.07
N ILE A 68 7.28 3.14 -12.13
CA ILE A 68 8.71 3.48 -12.02
C ILE A 68 8.81 4.98 -11.76
N ILE A 69 9.47 5.33 -10.66
CA ILE A 69 9.76 6.71 -10.29
C ILE A 69 11.26 6.94 -10.26
N SER A 70 11.67 8.17 -10.56
CA SER A 70 13.04 8.64 -10.36
C SER A 70 13.33 8.88 -8.87
N GLU A 71 14.62 8.91 -8.51
CA GLU A 71 15.04 9.21 -7.13
C GLU A 71 14.54 10.58 -6.66
N GLN A 72 14.57 11.59 -7.53
CA GLN A 72 14.07 12.93 -7.21
C GLN A 72 12.58 12.91 -6.84
N GLN A 73 11.77 12.13 -7.57
CA GLN A 73 10.34 11.98 -7.27
C GLN A 73 10.12 11.19 -5.97
N ALA A 74 10.92 10.14 -5.72
CA ALA A 74 10.86 9.40 -4.46
C ALA A 74 11.13 10.29 -3.25
N GLN A 75 12.13 11.17 -3.34
CA GLN A 75 12.44 12.16 -2.28
C GLN A 75 11.28 13.14 -2.04
N LEU A 76 10.56 13.54 -3.10
CA LEU A 76 9.37 14.40 -2.97
C LEU A 76 8.19 13.67 -2.32
N LEU A 77 7.98 12.39 -2.65
CA LEU A 77 6.95 11.56 -2.03
C LEU A 77 7.19 11.39 -0.54
N LEU A 78 8.44 11.13 -0.14
CA LEU A 78 8.78 10.97 1.28
C LEU A 78 8.57 12.25 2.10
N LYS A 79 8.75 13.43 1.47
CA LYS A 79 8.48 14.73 2.11
C LYS A 79 6.99 15.07 2.17
N SER A 80 6.22 14.67 1.16
CA SER A 80 4.78 14.97 1.07
C SER A 80 3.90 14.09 1.96
N ASP A 81 4.43 12.97 2.48
CA ASP A 81 3.77 12.13 3.49
C ASP A 81 3.49 12.87 4.82
N THR A 82 4.06 14.07 5.02
CA THR A 82 3.78 14.93 6.17
C THR A 82 2.52 15.78 6.06
N GLN A 83 1.87 15.85 4.89
CA GLN A 83 0.65 16.64 4.69
C GLN A 83 -0.42 15.87 3.91
N SER A 84 -1.32 15.22 4.65
CA SER A 84 -2.72 14.99 4.27
C SER A 84 -3.01 14.69 2.79
N GLY A 85 -2.91 13.41 2.42
CA GLY A 85 -4.04 12.70 1.83
C GLY A 85 -4.31 12.77 0.33
N ARG A 86 -3.67 13.65 -0.46
CA ARG A 86 -3.81 13.63 -1.94
C ARG A 86 -2.55 14.14 -2.64
N GLY A 87 -1.45 13.39 -2.50
CA GLY A 87 -0.24 13.65 -3.27
C GLY A 87 -0.52 13.46 -4.77
N LYS A 88 -0.14 14.45 -5.59
CA LYS A 88 -0.18 14.36 -7.05
C LYS A 88 0.43 13.02 -7.47
N GLN A 89 -0.27 12.27 -8.33
CA GLN A 89 0.28 11.04 -8.92
C GLN A 89 1.68 11.35 -9.48
N PRO A 90 2.72 10.58 -9.09
CA PRO A 90 4.05 10.75 -9.63
C PRO A 90 3.98 10.68 -11.15
N VAL A 91 4.65 11.60 -11.84
CA VAL A 91 4.82 11.50 -13.29
C VAL A 91 5.64 10.24 -13.55
N GLU A 92 5.09 9.26 -14.26
CA GLU A 92 5.76 7.99 -14.52
C GLU A 92 7.06 8.22 -15.31
N CYS A 93 8.19 7.71 -14.82
CA CYS A 93 9.49 7.81 -15.49
C CYS A 93 9.81 6.61 -16.39
N GLY A 94 8.92 5.62 -16.46
CA GLY A 94 9.08 4.45 -17.31
C GLY A 94 7.79 3.66 -17.47
N ASP A 95 7.66 2.99 -18.60
CA ASP A 95 6.47 2.22 -18.96
C ASP A 95 6.58 0.76 -18.49
N ILE A 96 5.62 0.33 -17.66
CA ILE A 96 5.45 -1.08 -17.28
C ILE A 96 4.17 -1.60 -17.92
N LEU A 97 4.26 -2.69 -18.68
CA LEU A 97 3.10 -3.43 -19.14
C LEU A 97 2.52 -4.28 -18.01
N ASN A 98 1.18 -4.36 -17.92
CA ASN A 98 0.46 -5.08 -16.86
C ASN A 98 0.82 -4.62 -15.44
N ASN A 99 1.01 -3.32 -15.28
CA ASN A 99 1.43 -2.73 -14.02
C ASN A 99 0.34 -2.70 -12.93
N SER A 100 -0.87 -3.17 -13.21
CA SER A 100 -1.98 -3.09 -12.27
C SER A 100 -2.68 -4.44 -12.10
N GLY A 101 -2.93 -4.80 -10.84
CA GLY A 101 -3.50 -6.09 -10.44
C GLY A 101 -4.36 -5.94 -9.20
N CYS A 102 -5.38 -6.78 -9.08
CA CYS A 102 -6.19 -6.87 -7.86
C CYS A 102 -5.50 -7.78 -6.86
N MET A 103 -5.55 -7.43 -5.57
CA MET A 103 -5.08 -8.33 -4.51
C MET A 103 -5.92 -9.60 -4.45
N GLU A 104 -5.25 -10.74 -4.32
CA GLU A 104 -5.87 -12.05 -4.21
C GLU A 104 -5.67 -12.61 -2.81
N TYR A 105 -6.75 -13.16 -2.23
CA TYR A 105 -6.71 -13.79 -0.92
C TYR A 105 -6.59 -15.30 -1.06
N GLN A 106 -5.52 -15.85 -0.51
CA GLN A 106 -5.26 -17.27 -0.48
C GLN A 106 -5.72 -17.84 0.88
N PRO A 107 -6.82 -18.61 0.94
CA PRO A 107 -7.41 -19.04 2.22
C PRO A 107 -6.58 -20.09 2.97
N THR A 108 -5.74 -20.85 2.26
CA THR A 108 -4.91 -21.92 2.85
C THR A 108 -3.81 -21.38 3.75
N ASN A 109 -3.18 -20.28 3.37
CA ASN A 109 -2.11 -19.63 4.13
C ASN A 109 -2.55 -18.29 4.75
N ARG A 110 -3.81 -17.88 4.52
CA ARG A 110 -4.42 -16.62 4.98
C ARG A 110 -3.67 -15.38 4.51
N GLN A 111 -3.15 -15.41 3.28
CA GLN A 111 -2.35 -14.30 2.72
C GLN A 111 -3.17 -13.49 1.73
N LEU A 112 -3.05 -12.17 1.79
CA LEU A 112 -3.59 -11.24 0.79
C LEU A 112 -2.41 -10.62 0.03
N SER A 113 -2.23 -10.99 -1.22
CA SER A 113 -1.07 -10.59 -2.03
C SER A 113 -1.43 -10.37 -3.50
N VAL A 114 -0.59 -9.65 -4.23
CA VAL A 114 -0.64 -9.57 -5.69
C VAL A 114 0.77 -9.67 -6.24
N SER A 115 0.91 -10.38 -7.36
CA SER A 115 2.17 -10.52 -8.08
C SER A 115 2.05 -9.90 -9.47
N PHE A 116 3.11 -9.21 -9.86
CA PHE A 116 3.31 -8.58 -11.17
C PHE A 116 4.42 -9.33 -11.89
#